data_AF-A0A5C6Q1W1-F1
#
_entry.id   AF-A0A5C6Q1W1-F1
#
_cell.length_a   1.000
_cell.length_b   1.000
_cell.length_c   1.000
_cell.angle_alpha   90.00
_cell.angle_beta   90.00
_cell.angle_gamma   90.00
#
_symmetry.space_group_name_H-M   'P 1'
#
loop_
_entity.id
_entity.type
_entity.pdbx_description
1 polymer ?
#
loop_
_entity_poly.entity_id
_entity_poly.type
_entity_poly.pdbx_seq_one_letter_code
_entity_poly.pdbx_strand_id
1 'polypeptide(L)'
;STAEIYKQRLLDISWFMRSLNEPIARQANREDQCSGHFWEGRFKSQALLDEGALLSCMAYVDLNPIRAGIAVTPEESDFTSIQLRIKAAITGEQPTCLLAFTGNETHQSSTGAGISFSLQDYLTLVDETGRILRDDKHGAIDTQTVNILARLHINDKSWLKLTTNFETIFTGAVGTAEHLYEFSEHVGLQRTHGIANAQVCLNSA
;
A
#
# COMPACT_ATOMS: atom_id res chain seq x y z
N SER A 1 16.05 -15.89 -29.01
CA SER A 1 17.23 -16.39 -28.25
C SER A 1 16.83 -16.71 -26.81
N THR A 2 17.59 -17.55 -26.11
CA THR A 2 17.35 -17.83 -24.69
C THR A 2 17.40 -16.57 -23.82
N ALA A 3 18.27 -15.61 -24.16
CA ALA A 3 18.39 -14.34 -23.46
C ALA A 3 17.10 -13.50 -23.52
N GLU A 4 16.44 -13.45 -24.68
CA GLU A 4 15.17 -12.73 -24.84
C GLU A 4 14.05 -13.34 -24.01
N ILE A 5 13.99 -14.67 -23.92
CA ILE A 5 13.00 -15.37 -23.10
C ILE A 5 13.19 -15.01 -21.61
N TYR A 6 14.43 -15.03 -21.11
CA TYR A 6 14.70 -14.62 -19.74
C TYR A 6 14.37 -13.15 -19.49
N LYS A 7 14.68 -12.26 -20.44
CA LYS A 7 14.33 -10.85 -20.34
C LYS A 7 12.81 -10.64 -20.23
N GLN A 8 12.02 -11.32 -21.06
CA GLN A 8 10.56 -11.27 -20.99
C GLN A 8 10.04 -11.75 -19.63
N ARG A 9 10.57 -12.88 -19.13
CA ARG A 9 10.17 -13.45 -17.83
C ARG A 9 10.51 -12.55 -16.65
N LEU A 10 11.64 -11.84 -16.69
CA LEU A 10 12.04 -10.92 -15.63
C LEU A 10 11.18 -9.66 -15.56
N LEU A 11 10.48 -9.32 -16.64
CA LEU A 11 9.57 -8.17 -16.70
C LEU A 11 8.09 -8.56 -16.49
N ASP A 12 7.79 -9.86 -16.41
CA ASP A 12 6.43 -10.37 -16.26
C ASP A 12 6.14 -10.70 -14.79
N ILE A 13 5.32 -9.86 -14.16
CA ILE A 13 4.88 -10.05 -12.77
C ILE A 13 4.17 -11.39 -12.55
N SER A 14 3.44 -11.90 -13.56
CA SER A 14 2.77 -13.20 -13.46
C SER A 14 3.77 -14.34 -13.42
N TRP A 15 4.86 -14.21 -14.19
CA TRP A 15 5.95 -15.17 -14.16
C TRP A 15 6.71 -15.14 -12.84
N PHE A 16 6.97 -13.94 -12.31
CA PHE A 16 7.55 -13.75 -10.99
C PHE A 16 6.69 -14.39 -9.89
N MET A 17 5.40 -14.05 -9.82
CA MET A 17 4.48 -14.58 -8.81
C MET A 17 4.32 -16.10 -8.93
N ARG A 18 4.30 -16.66 -10.14
CA ARG A 18 4.29 -18.12 -10.33
C ARG A 18 5.54 -18.77 -9.73
N SER A 19 6.70 -18.17 -9.97
CA SER A 19 7.99 -18.69 -9.51
C SER A 19 8.18 -18.55 -8.01
N LEU A 20 7.50 -17.57 -7.39
CA LEU A 20 7.47 -17.36 -5.94
C LEU A 20 6.48 -18.32 -5.25
N ASN A 21 5.25 -18.40 -5.75
CA ASN A 21 4.15 -19.07 -5.06
C ASN A 21 4.21 -20.60 -5.14
N GLU A 22 4.70 -21.18 -6.24
CA GLU A 22 4.75 -22.65 -6.42
C GLU A 22 5.70 -23.35 -5.43
N PRO A 23 6.95 -22.89 -5.23
CA PRO A 23 7.85 -23.51 -4.27
C PRO A 23 7.32 -23.41 -2.83
N ILE A 24 6.75 -22.27 -2.45
CA ILE A 24 6.15 -22.06 -1.12
C ILE A 24 5.00 -23.04 -0.90
N ALA A 25 4.07 -23.12 -1.85
CA ALA A 25 2.92 -24.03 -1.76
C ALA A 25 3.36 -25.51 -1.61
N ARG A 26 4.37 -25.93 -2.37
CA ARG A 26 4.89 -27.31 -2.27
C ARG A 26 5.61 -27.58 -0.96
N GLN A 27 6.33 -26.59 -0.43
CA GLN A 27 7.03 -26.73 0.84
C GLN A 27 6.02 -26.82 1.98
N ALA A 28 5.04 -25.92 2.04
CA ALA A 28 3.98 -25.93 3.06
C ALA A 28 3.18 -27.23 3.04
N ASN A 29 2.73 -27.69 1.86
CA ASN A 29 2.01 -28.97 1.74
C ASN A 29 2.86 -30.16 2.23
N ARG A 30 4.18 -30.14 2.02
CA ARG A 30 5.09 -31.19 2.51
C ARG A 30 5.22 -31.14 4.02
N GLU A 31 5.36 -29.95 4.60
CA GLU A 31 5.45 -29.73 6.05
C GLU A 31 4.17 -30.22 6.76
N ASP A 32 3.00 -29.93 6.19
CA ASP A 32 1.70 -30.35 6.73
C ASP A 32 1.27 -31.77 6.32
N GLN A 33 2.13 -32.50 5.59
CA GLN A 33 1.84 -33.85 5.08
C GLN A 33 0.53 -33.96 4.29
N CYS A 34 0.17 -32.90 3.56
CA CYS A 34 -1.07 -32.81 2.81
C CYS A 34 -0.81 -32.62 1.31
N SER A 35 -1.89 -32.65 0.53
CA SER A 35 -1.85 -32.37 -0.91
C SER A 35 -3.04 -31.52 -1.28
N GLY A 36 -2.86 -30.59 -2.23
CA GLY A 36 -3.95 -29.75 -2.71
C GLY A 36 -3.51 -28.32 -2.96
N HIS A 37 -4.49 -27.45 -3.10
CA HIS A 37 -4.27 -26.01 -3.27
C HIS A 37 -3.90 -25.37 -1.94
N PHE A 38 -2.73 -24.75 -1.89
CA PHE A 38 -2.27 -23.97 -0.74
C PHE A 38 -2.80 -22.52 -0.77
N TRP A 39 -2.83 -21.90 -1.96
CA TRP A 39 -3.31 -20.53 -2.16
C TRP A 39 -4.78 -20.50 -2.59
N GLU A 40 -5.53 -19.48 -2.14
CA GLU A 40 -6.96 -19.30 -2.44
C GLU A 40 -7.26 -19.04 -3.92
N GLY A 41 -6.33 -18.41 -4.65
CA GLY A 41 -6.54 -18.07 -6.06
C GLY A 41 -5.38 -17.36 -6.74
N ARG A 42 -5.70 -16.60 -7.78
CA ARG A 42 -4.72 -15.78 -8.51
C ARG A 42 -4.38 -14.52 -7.71
N PHE A 43 -3.15 -14.05 -7.84
CA PHE A 43 -2.76 -12.76 -7.28
C PHE A 43 -3.53 -11.63 -7.96
N LYS A 44 -3.74 -10.54 -7.23
CA LYS A 44 -4.24 -9.27 -7.77
C LYS A 44 -3.05 -8.33 -8.01
N SER A 45 -3.14 -7.53 -9.07
CA SER A 45 -2.14 -6.50 -9.39
C SER A 45 -2.87 -5.20 -9.71
N GLN A 46 -2.70 -4.20 -8.86
CA GLN A 46 -3.33 -2.89 -8.98
C GLN A 46 -2.25 -1.82 -9.07
N ALA A 47 -2.33 -0.97 -10.10
CA ALA A 47 -1.42 0.16 -10.22
C ALA A 47 -1.83 1.26 -9.23
N LEU A 48 -0.89 1.77 -8.46
CA LEU A 48 -1.08 2.92 -7.57
C LEU A 48 -0.51 4.14 -8.30
N LEU A 49 -1.39 5.08 -8.66
CA LEU A 49 -1.09 6.09 -9.68
C LEU A 49 -0.66 7.44 -9.11
N ASP A 50 -0.91 7.68 -7.82
CA ASP A 50 -0.52 8.91 -7.12
C ASP A 50 -0.12 8.60 -5.67
N GLU A 51 0.38 9.63 -4.99
CA GLU A 51 0.85 9.55 -3.61
C GLU A 51 -0.26 9.18 -2.62
N GLY A 52 -1.47 9.73 -2.78
CA GLY A 52 -2.61 9.41 -1.92
C GLY A 52 -3.01 7.93 -2.03
N ALA A 53 -3.03 7.38 -3.24
CA ALA A 53 -3.24 5.95 -3.49
C ALA A 53 -2.13 5.09 -2.89
N LEU A 54 -0.86 5.49 -3.06
CA LEU A 54 0.30 4.80 -2.50
C LEU A 54 0.25 4.73 -0.97
N LEU A 55 0.14 5.88 -0.31
CA LEU A 55 0.16 5.99 1.15
C LEU A 55 -1.05 5.31 1.79
N SER A 56 -2.23 5.42 1.16
CA SER A 56 -3.43 4.71 1.62
C SER A 56 -3.27 3.19 1.55
N CYS A 57 -2.67 2.69 0.45
CA CYS A 57 -2.38 1.26 0.29
C CYS A 57 -1.33 0.77 1.29
N MET A 58 -0.26 1.55 1.48
CA MET A 58 0.77 1.24 2.48
C MET A 58 0.17 1.16 3.88
N ALA A 59 -0.64 2.15 4.28
CA ALA A 59 -1.31 2.16 5.58
C ALA A 59 -2.34 1.01 5.71
N TYR A 60 -3.08 0.69 4.64
CA TYR A 60 -3.95 -0.48 4.59
C TYR A 60 -3.16 -1.76 4.90
N VAL A 61 -2.03 -2.00 4.23
CA VAL A 61 -1.20 -3.19 4.43
C VAL A 61 -0.55 -3.21 5.83
N ASP A 62 0.05 -2.10 6.24
CA ASP A 62 0.75 -1.96 7.52
C ASP A 62 -0.20 -2.16 8.72
N LEU A 63 -1.49 -1.85 8.55
CA LEU A 63 -2.52 -2.07 9.56
C LEU A 63 -3.24 -3.42 9.46
N ASN A 64 -2.88 -4.29 8.50
CA ASN A 64 -3.47 -5.63 8.38
C ASN A 64 -3.38 -6.44 9.69
N PRO A 65 -2.22 -6.52 10.40
CA PRO A 65 -2.13 -7.30 11.63
C PRO A 65 -3.00 -6.75 12.77
N ILE A 66 -3.17 -5.43 12.82
CA ILE A 66 -4.04 -4.76 13.81
C ILE A 66 -5.49 -5.12 13.51
N ARG A 67 -5.93 -4.97 12.25
CA ARG A 67 -7.30 -5.34 11.83
C ARG A 67 -7.60 -6.82 12.03
N ALA A 68 -6.62 -7.69 11.87
CA ALA A 68 -6.75 -9.13 12.07
C ALA A 68 -6.67 -9.55 13.56
N GLY A 69 -6.42 -8.62 14.48
CA GLY A 69 -6.23 -8.91 15.91
C GLY A 69 -4.95 -9.71 16.22
N ILE A 70 -3.98 -9.73 15.30
CA ILE A 70 -2.69 -10.42 15.46
C ILE A 70 -1.72 -9.57 16.29
N ALA A 71 -1.79 -8.25 16.16
CA ALA A 71 -0.97 -7.29 16.91
C ALA A 71 -1.82 -6.17 17.49
N VAL A 72 -1.44 -5.65 18.65
CA VAL A 72 -2.18 -4.57 19.34
C VAL A 72 -1.73 -3.19 18.86
N THR A 73 -0.47 -3.05 18.45
CA THR A 73 0.08 -1.80 17.90
C THR A 73 0.98 -2.06 16.68
N PRO A 74 1.29 -1.04 15.85
CA PRO A 74 2.20 -1.18 14.72
C PRO A 74 3.65 -1.54 15.11
N GLU A 75 4.08 -1.28 16.34
CA GLU A 75 5.39 -1.70 16.87
C GLU A 75 5.46 -3.21 17.10
N GLU A 76 4.33 -3.81 17.43
CA GLU A 76 4.18 -5.25 17.74
C GLU A 76 3.79 -6.07 16.51
N SER A 77 3.59 -5.45 15.35
CA SER A 77 3.23 -6.14 14.11
C SER A 77 4.47 -6.75 13.43
N ASP A 78 4.86 -7.93 13.91
CA ASP A 78 6.02 -8.65 13.40
C ASP A 78 5.96 -8.89 11.87
N PHE A 79 7.13 -8.84 11.25
CA PHE A 79 7.34 -9.05 9.81
C PHE A 79 6.64 -8.04 8.88
N THR A 80 6.35 -6.83 9.37
CA THR A 80 5.78 -5.74 8.57
C THR A 80 6.78 -4.63 8.25
N SER A 81 6.49 -3.88 7.18
CA SER A 81 7.25 -2.66 6.83
C SER A 81 7.14 -1.58 7.90
N ILE A 82 5.96 -1.37 8.48
CA ILE A 82 5.78 -0.37 9.53
C ILE A 82 6.65 -0.65 10.75
N GLN A 83 6.74 -1.91 11.19
CA GLN A 83 7.60 -2.26 12.32
C GLN A 83 9.07 -1.95 12.03
N LEU A 84 9.57 -2.29 10.83
CA LEU A 84 10.94 -1.98 10.41
C LEU A 84 11.19 -0.47 10.38
N ARG A 85 10.23 0.31 9.87
CA ARG A 85 10.31 1.78 9.83
C ARG A 85 10.34 2.38 11.21
N ILE A 86 9.49 1.92 12.13
CA ILE A 86 9.46 2.42 13.52
C ILE A 86 10.78 2.08 14.24
N LYS A 87 11.26 0.83 14.13
CA LYS A 87 12.52 0.41 14.75
C LYS A 87 13.71 1.26 14.30
N ALA A 88 13.81 1.57 13.01
CA ALA A 88 14.85 2.45 12.48
C ALA A 88 14.65 3.92 12.89
N ALA A 89 13.40 4.40 12.93
CA ALA A 89 13.10 5.78 13.30
C ALA A 89 13.51 6.12 14.75
N ILE A 90 13.47 5.14 15.66
CA ILE A 90 13.96 5.29 17.05
C ILE A 90 15.43 5.71 17.09
N THR A 91 16.25 5.23 16.16
CA THR A 91 17.68 5.60 16.06
C THR A 91 17.91 6.78 15.11
N GLY A 92 16.85 7.41 14.61
CA GLY A 92 16.93 8.51 13.64
C GLY A 92 17.28 8.07 12.22
N GLU A 93 17.08 6.79 11.89
CA GLU A 93 17.44 6.18 10.61
C GLU A 93 16.20 5.72 9.82
N GLN A 94 16.43 5.28 8.58
CA GLN A 94 15.44 4.55 7.77
C GLN A 94 15.97 3.18 7.38
N PRO A 95 15.12 2.14 7.28
CA PRO A 95 15.55 0.81 6.92
C PRO A 95 16.07 0.76 5.48
N THR A 96 17.27 0.21 5.28
CA THR A 96 17.94 0.15 3.96
C THR A 96 17.31 -0.82 2.97
N CYS A 97 16.51 -1.77 3.45
CA CYS A 97 15.78 -2.73 2.61
C CYS A 97 14.43 -2.21 2.08
N LEU A 98 14.02 -1.00 2.49
CA LEU A 98 12.78 -0.37 2.01
C LEU A 98 13.11 0.91 1.26
N LEU A 99 12.21 1.31 0.36
CA LEU A 99 12.29 2.63 -0.27
C LEU A 99 12.14 3.71 0.82
N ALA A 100 13.11 4.63 0.86
CA ALA A 100 13.18 5.68 1.87
C ALA A 100 12.16 6.80 1.59
N PHE A 101 11.63 7.38 2.65
CA PHE A 101 10.86 8.62 2.58
C PHE A 101 11.81 9.81 2.41
N THR A 102 11.54 10.69 1.46
CA THR A 102 12.42 11.82 1.11
C THR A 102 11.95 13.16 1.67
N GLY A 103 10.85 13.18 2.42
CA GLY A 103 10.29 14.40 3.01
C GLY A 103 9.24 15.08 2.13
N ASN A 104 8.71 16.20 2.62
CA ASN A 104 7.59 16.93 2.01
C ASN A 104 8.03 18.04 1.05
N GLU A 105 9.33 18.27 0.90
CA GLU A 105 9.84 19.35 0.05
C GLU A 105 9.80 18.94 -1.42
N THR A 106 8.91 19.58 -2.17
CA THR A 106 8.82 19.52 -3.63
C THR A 106 10.02 20.22 -4.25
N HIS A 107 11.17 19.55 -4.21
CA HIS A 107 12.15 19.76 -5.25
C HIS A 107 12.08 18.56 -6.17
N GLN A 108 11.78 18.86 -7.43
CA GLN A 108 12.11 18.05 -8.60
C GLN A 108 13.57 17.58 -8.48
N SER A 109 13.80 16.55 -7.68
CA SER A 109 14.97 15.71 -7.80
C SER A 109 14.55 14.65 -8.79
N SER A 110 14.67 15.03 -10.07
CA SER A 110 14.47 14.21 -11.26
C SER A 110 15.42 12.99 -11.33
N THR A 111 15.96 12.54 -10.19
CA THR A 111 17.07 11.59 -10.06
C THR A 111 17.11 10.82 -8.72
N GLY A 112 16.22 11.05 -7.75
CA GLY A 112 16.25 10.35 -6.45
C GLY A 112 15.16 9.28 -6.31
N ALA A 113 15.53 8.01 -6.15
CA ALA A 113 14.56 6.95 -5.83
C ALA A 113 14.08 7.09 -4.37
N GLY A 114 12.80 7.41 -4.16
CA GLY A 114 12.24 7.61 -2.83
C GLY A 114 10.72 7.81 -2.82
N ILE A 115 10.10 7.73 -1.64
CA ILE A 115 8.70 8.08 -1.42
C ILE A 115 8.65 9.56 -1.03
N SER A 116 8.00 10.40 -1.84
CA SER A 116 7.96 11.86 -1.71
C SER A 116 7.10 12.40 -0.56
N PHE A 117 7.23 11.80 0.61
CA PHE A 117 6.45 12.12 1.80
C PHE A 117 7.34 12.11 3.05
N SER A 118 6.89 12.75 4.12
CA SER A 118 7.59 12.70 5.41
C SER A 118 7.35 11.37 6.11
N LEU A 119 8.42 10.70 6.55
CA LEU A 119 8.30 9.50 7.39
C LEU A 119 7.54 9.81 8.68
N GLN A 120 7.82 10.95 9.32
CA GLN A 120 7.15 11.33 10.57
C GLN A 120 5.65 11.50 10.36
N ASP A 121 5.25 12.13 9.25
CA ASP A 121 3.84 12.31 8.93
C ASP A 121 3.19 10.95 8.63
N TYR A 122 3.88 10.07 7.90
CA TYR A 122 3.38 8.71 7.63
C TYR A 122 3.19 7.89 8.91
N LEU A 123 4.17 7.90 9.82
CA LEU A 123 4.06 7.22 11.11
C LEU A 123 2.88 7.76 11.94
N THR A 124 2.69 9.09 11.91
CA THR A 124 1.54 9.74 12.57
C THR A 124 0.22 9.28 11.97
N LEU A 125 0.10 9.24 10.63
CA LEU A 125 -1.09 8.72 9.95
C LEU A 125 -1.41 7.28 10.36
N VAL A 126 -0.40 6.40 10.38
CA VAL A 126 -0.58 4.98 10.68
C VAL A 126 -0.93 4.77 12.16
N ASP A 127 -0.28 5.46 13.10
CA ASP A 127 -0.60 5.34 14.53
C ASP A 127 -2.03 5.80 14.82
N GLU A 128 -2.40 7.01 14.37
CA GLU A 128 -3.75 7.55 14.60
C GLU A 128 -4.83 6.67 13.94
N THR A 129 -4.59 6.20 12.71
CA THR A 129 -5.51 5.28 12.05
C THR A 129 -5.61 3.97 12.81
N GLY A 130 -4.49 3.37 13.23
CA GLY A 130 -4.45 2.13 13.99
C GLY A 130 -5.20 2.25 15.32
N ARG A 131 -5.10 3.38 16.02
CA ARG A 131 -5.86 3.67 17.24
C ARG A 131 -7.37 3.71 16.99
N ILE A 132 -7.81 4.32 15.89
CA ILE A 132 -9.24 4.40 15.52
C ILE A 132 -9.81 3.02 15.16
N LEU A 133 -9.00 2.14 14.55
CA LEU A 133 -9.43 0.80 14.16
C LEU A 133 -9.54 -0.18 15.33
N ARG A 134 -9.00 0.16 16.50
CA ARG A 134 -9.16 -0.66 17.71
C ARG A 134 -10.48 -0.33 18.40
N ASP A 135 -11.18 -1.38 18.83
CA ASP A 135 -12.48 -1.28 19.52
C ASP A 135 -12.42 -0.47 20.84
N ASP A 136 -11.22 -0.26 21.40
CA ASP A 136 -11.03 0.44 22.68
C ASP A 136 -10.92 1.96 22.57
N LYS A 137 -10.68 2.51 21.36
CA LYS A 137 -10.53 3.96 21.17
C LYS A 137 -11.21 4.45 19.88
N HIS A 138 -12.50 4.74 19.98
CA HIS A 138 -13.21 5.56 18.99
C HIS A 138 -12.79 7.04 19.14
N GLY A 139 -11.57 7.37 18.71
CA GLY A 139 -11.05 8.74 18.68
C GLY A 139 -11.49 9.49 17.43
N ALA A 140 -11.55 10.82 17.53
CA ALA A 140 -11.55 11.69 16.36
C ALA A 140 -10.11 11.83 15.83
N ILE A 141 -9.97 12.06 14.52
CA ILE A 141 -8.67 12.34 13.91
C ILE A 141 -8.10 13.64 14.52
N ASP A 142 -6.87 13.59 15.02
CA ASP A 142 -6.19 14.77 15.57
C ASP A 142 -5.95 15.86 14.51
N THR A 143 -5.84 17.11 14.95
CA THR A 143 -5.64 18.28 14.08
C THR A 143 -4.39 18.15 13.20
N GLN A 144 -3.33 17.52 13.71
CA GLN A 144 -2.13 17.28 12.91
C GLN A 144 -2.44 16.34 11.73
N THR A 145 -3.16 15.26 11.97
CA THR A 145 -3.56 14.28 10.95
C THR A 145 -4.49 14.90 9.91
N VAL A 146 -5.42 15.77 10.33
CA VAL A 146 -6.26 16.55 9.39
C VAL A 146 -5.40 17.38 8.43
N ASN A 147 -4.36 18.07 8.92
CA ASN A 147 -3.46 18.85 8.08
C ASN A 147 -2.64 17.97 7.13
N ILE A 148 -2.25 16.78 7.57
CA ILE A 148 -1.55 15.81 6.72
C ILE A 148 -2.48 15.36 5.59
N LEU A 149 -3.71 14.96 5.90
CA LEU A 149 -4.71 14.49 4.95
C LEU A 149 -5.13 15.58 3.95
N ALA A 150 -5.22 16.84 4.39
CA ALA A 150 -5.51 17.97 3.50
C ALA A 150 -4.45 18.12 2.39
N ARG A 151 -3.18 17.85 2.66
CA ARG A 151 -2.11 17.86 1.62
C ARG A 151 -2.24 16.73 0.62
N LEU A 152 -2.87 15.62 1.03
CA LEU A 152 -3.17 14.49 0.15
C LEU A 152 -4.49 14.67 -0.62
N HIS A 153 -5.23 15.76 -0.39
CA HIS A 153 -6.58 15.96 -0.95
C HIS A 153 -7.57 14.85 -0.58
N ILE A 154 -7.39 14.27 0.61
CA ILE A 154 -8.24 13.20 1.16
C ILE A 154 -8.86 13.72 2.46
N ASN A 155 -10.18 13.58 2.63
CA ASN A 155 -10.83 13.85 3.92
C ASN A 155 -10.78 12.63 4.84
N ASP A 156 -10.95 12.86 6.14
CA ASP A 156 -10.90 11.85 7.22
C ASP A 156 -11.73 10.59 6.93
N LYS A 157 -12.99 10.77 6.50
CA LYS A 157 -13.90 9.65 6.22
C LYS A 157 -13.40 8.81 5.06
N SER A 158 -12.88 9.47 4.03
CA SER A 158 -12.33 8.82 2.85
C SER A 158 -11.03 8.09 3.17
N TRP A 159 -10.15 8.70 3.97
CA TRP A 159 -8.93 8.07 4.45
C TRP A 159 -9.23 6.77 5.21
N LEU A 160 -10.13 6.83 6.21
CA LEU A 160 -10.52 5.64 6.98
C LEU A 160 -11.13 4.57 6.08
N LYS A 161 -11.94 4.97 5.08
CA LYS A 161 -12.51 4.02 4.12
C LYS A 161 -11.40 3.34 3.30
N LEU A 162 -10.46 4.11 2.76
CA LEU A 162 -9.34 3.61 1.97
C LEU A 162 -8.46 2.65 2.78
N THR A 163 -8.11 3.00 4.02
CA THR A 163 -7.20 2.21 4.87
C THR A 163 -7.84 0.97 5.50
N THR A 164 -9.16 0.79 5.36
CA THR A 164 -9.88 -0.39 5.85
C THR A 164 -10.43 -1.29 4.74
N ASN A 165 -10.85 -0.69 3.64
CA ASN A 165 -11.63 -1.35 2.59
C ASN A 165 -10.97 -1.25 1.21
N PHE A 166 -9.66 -0.97 1.15
CA PHE A 166 -8.90 -0.66 -0.06
C PHE A 166 -9.27 -1.55 -1.27
N GLU A 167 -9.14 -2.86 -1.11
CA GLU A 167 -9.38 -3.85 -2.19
C GLU A 167 -10.84 -3.98 -2.63
N THR A 168 -11.78 -3.53 -1.80
CA THR A 168 -13.22 -3.55 -2.15
C THR A 168 -13.64 -2.27 -2.85
N ILE A 169 -12.96 -1.15 -2.58
CA ILE A 169 -13.23 0.14 -3.21
C ILE A 169 -12.66 0.13 -4.64
N PHE A 170 -11.46 -0.41 -4.80
CA PHE A 170 -10.81 -0.47 -6.10
C PHE A 170 -10.47 -1.91 -6.48
N THR A 171 -10.98 -2.33 -7.64
CA THR A 171 -10.69 -3.64 -8.23
C THR A 171 -9.62 -3.57 -9.33
N GLY A 172 -9.18 -2.36 -9.70
CA GLY A 172 -8.23 -2.09 -10.78
C GLY A 172 -7.19 -1.06 -10.35
N ALA A 173 -6.75 -0.19 -11.27
CA ALA A 173 -5.86 0.91 -10.90
C ALA A 173 -6.51 1.84 -9.87
N VAL A 174 -5.67 2.44 -9.02
CA VAL A 174 -6.08 3.30 -7.91
C VAL A 174 -5.36 4.63 -8.06
N GLY A 175 -6.13 5.69 -8.11
CA GLY A 175 -5.62 7.05 -8.12
C GLY A 175 -6.74 8.07 -8.19
N THR A 176 -6.39 9.35 -8.24
CA THR A 176 -7.35 10.42 -8.53
C THR A 176 -8.02 10.19 -9.87
N ALA A 177 -9.17 10.83 -10.08
CA ALA A 177 -9.91 10.71 -11.34
C ALA A 177 -9.05 11.10 -12.55
N GLU A 178 -8.21 12.13 -12.41
CA GLU A 178 -7.25 12.59 -13.42
C GLU A 178 -6.26 11.48 -13.79
N HIS A 179 -5.52 10.94 -12.81
CA HIS A 179 -4.54 9.87 -13.05
C HIS A 179 -5.19 8.60 -13.63
N LEU A 180 -6.43 8.29 -13.26
CA LEU A 180 -7.16 7.15 -13.84
C LEU A 180 -7.47 7.35 -15.33
N TYR A 181 -7.80 8.57 -15.76
CA TYR A 181 -7.97 8.88 -17.18
C TYR A 181 -6.65 8.74 -17.92
N GLU A 182 -5.58 9.37 -17.41
CA GLU A 182 -4.24 9.29 -18.02
C GLU A 182 -3.76 7.85 -18.15
N PHE A 183 -3.90 7.06 -17.08
CA PHE A 183 -3.57 5.64 -17.09
C PHE A 183 -4.38 4.87 -18.13
N SER A 184 -5.69 5.09 -18.19
CA SER A 184 -6.57 4.38 -19.12
C SER A 184 -6.24 4.69 -20.58
N GLU A 185 -5.92 5.96 -20.90
CA GLU A 185 -5.43 6.35 -22.22
C GLU A 185 -4.07 5.70 -22.52
N HIS A 186 -3.13 5.75 -21.58
CA HIS A 186 -1.80 5.19 -21.73
C HIS A 186 -1.81 3.68 -22.01
N VAL A 187 -2.67 2.94 -21.30
CA VAL A 187 -2.78 1.48 -21.46
C VAL A 187 -3.81 1.06 -22.53
N GLY A 188 -4.46 2.01 -23.21
CA GLY A 188 -5.39 1.74 -24.32
C GLY A 188 -6.74 1.14 -23.90
N LEU A 189 -7.20 1.42 -22.68
CA LEU A 189 -8.50 0.96 -22.19
C LEU A 189 -9.64 1.80 -22.76
N GLN A 190 -10.69 1.12 -23.23
CA GLN A 190 -11.89 1.78 -23.79
C GLN A 190 -12.79 2.42 -22.73
N ARG A 191 -12.61 2.05 -21.45
CA ARG A 191 -13.40 2.57 -20.33
C ARG A 191 -12.50 2.73 -19.11
N THR A 192 -12.61 3.91 -18.49
CA THR A 192 -11.94 4.20 -17.22
C THR A 192 -12.78 3.65 -16.06
N HIS A 193 -12.22 2.69 -15.33
CA HIS A 193 -12.87 2.08 -14.18
C HIS A 193 -12.51 2.84 -12.90
N GLY A 194 -13.38 2.80 -11.88
CA GLY A 194 -13.07 3.36 -10.56
C GLY A 194 -13.25 4.86 -10.40
N ILE A 195 -13.63 5.61 -11.46
CA ILE A 195 -13.79 7.08 -11.42
C ILE A 195 -14.69 7.55 -10.27
N ALA A 196 -15.87 6.97 -10.11
CA ALA A 196 -16.80 7.38 -9.06
C ALA A 196 -16.19 7.20 -7.65
N ASN A 197 -15.44 6.11 -7.45
CA ASN A 197 -14.78 5.86 -6.17
C ASN A 197 -13.58 6.79 -5.96
N ALA A 198 -12.81 7.09 -7.02
CA ALA A 198 -11.73 8.06 -6.97
C ALA A 198 -12.23 9.45 -6.60
N GLN A 199 -13.31 9.92 -7.23
CA GLN A 199 -13.93 11.21 -6.92
C GLN A 199 -14.37 11.30 -5.45
N VAL A 200 -14.97 10.21 -4.93
CA VAL A 200 -15.45 10.18 -3.55
C VAL A 200 -14.32 10.04 -2.53
N CYS A 201 -13.23 9.34 -2.86
CA CYS A 201 -12.21 8.97 -1.88
C CYS A 201 -10.90 9.75 -2.01
N LEU A 202 -10.36 9.86 -3.23
CA LEU A 202 -9.03 10.41 -3.52
C LEU A 202 -9.08 11.85 -4.06
N ASN A 203 -10.26 12.37 -4.40
CA ASN A 203 -10.51 13.79 -4.71
C ASN A 203 -11.50 14.40 -3.70
N SER A 204 -11.38 14.01 -2.44
CA SER A 204 -12.47 14.14 -1.47
C SER A 204 -12.40 15.40 -0.59
N ALA A 205 -11.31 16.15 -0.70
CA ALA A 205 -11.10 17.46 -0.07
C ALA A 205 -10.71 18.50 -1.14
#